data_AF-A0A326QDL2-F1
#
_entry.id   AF-A0A326QDL2-F1
#
_cell.length_a   1.000
_cell.length_b   1.000
_cell.length_c   1.000
_cell.angle_alpha   90.00
_cell.angle_beta   90.00
_cell.angle_gamma   90.00
#
_symmetry.space_group_name_H-M   'P 1'
#
loop_
_entity.id
_entity.type
_entity.pdbx_description
1 polymer ?
#
loop_
_entity_poly.entity_id
_entity_poly.type
_entity_poly.pdbx_seq_one_letter_code
_entity_poly.pdbx_strand_id
1 'polypeptide(L)'
;MLCSLTAALASFAVLAAAPAGAASALLESVKQNPQVAQNLCSQLRALNAQGVRSSSPQAVAMVAQSRNVSTQDAEVLTTYVVGLYCPDVR
;
A
#
# COMPACT_ATOMS: atom_id res chain seq x y z
N MET A 1 -60.80 13.62 -27.47
CA MET A 1 -59.66 12.89 -28.07
C MET A 1 -58.38 13.56 -27.62
N LEU A 2 -57.55 12.78 -26.92
CA LEU A 2 -56.12 12.92 -26.60
C LEU A 2 -55.60 14.25 -26.02
N CYS A 3 -55.61 14.32 -24.68
CA CYS A 3 -54.64 15.10 -23.90
C CYS A 3 -53.35 14.26 -23.84
N SER A 4 -52.39 14.55 -24.70
CA SER A 4 -51.13 13.81 -24.79
C SER A 4 -50.20 14.25 -23.65
N LEU A 5 -50.16 13.45 -22.59
CA LEU A 5 -49.16 13.51 -21.52
C LEU A 5 -47.75 13.39 -22.12
N THR A 6 -46.98 14.46 -22.06
CA THR A 6 -45.53 14.45 -22.25
C THR A 6 -44.87 13.83 -21.02
N ALA A 7 -44.79 12.49 -20.99
CA ALA A 7 -43.96 11.78 -20.03
C ALA A 7 -42.49 11.95 -20.43
N ALA A 8 -41.84 13.01 -19.92
CA ALA A 8 -40.40 13.16 -19.98
C ALA A 8 -39.76 12.05 -19.14
N LEU A 9 -39.29 11.00 -19.81
CA LEU A 9 -38.45 9.96 -19.23
C LEU A 9 -37.11 10.59 -18.82
N ALA A 10 -37.00 10.98 -17.55
CA ALA A 10 -35.74 11.39 -16.95
C ALA A 10 -34.83 10.16 -16.86
N SER A 11 -33.90 10.06 -17.80
CA SER A 11 -32.81 9.07 -17.77
C SER A 11 -31.94 9.30 -16.54
N PHE A 12 -32.18 8.55 -15.46
CA PHE A 12 -31.24 8.46 -14.35
C PHE A 12 -30.00 7.71 -14.84
N ALA A 13 -28.98 8.45 -15.25
CA ALA A 13 -27.65 7.90 -15.48
C ALA A 13 -27.09 7.47 -14.11
N VAL A 14 -27.11 6.17 -13.83
CA VAL A 14 -26.38 5.59 -12.71
C VAL A 14 -24.89 5.76 -13.01
N LEU A 15 -24.27 6.76 -12.39
CA LEU A 15 -22.83 6.93 -12.41
C LEU A 15 -22.23 5.78 -11.59
N ALA A 16 -21.89 4.68 -12.25
CA ALA A 16 -21.17 3.58 -11.64
C ALA A 16 -19.85 4.15 -11.10
N ALA A 17 -19.73 4.25 -9.78
CA ALA A 17 -18.46 4.56 -9.13
C ALA A 17 -17.49 3.45 -9.53
N ALA A 18 -16.53 3.76 -10.40
CA ALA A 18 -15.42 2.86 -10.69
C ALA A 18 -14.76 2.49 -9.34
N PRO A 19 -14.35 1.24 -9.13
CA PRO A 19 -13.67 0.86 -7.90
C PRO A 19 -12.45 1.75 -7.75
N ALA A 20 -12.46 2.57 -6.70
CA ALA A 20 -11.36 3.45 -6.37
C ALA A 20 -10.10 2.60 -6.18
N GLY A 21 -9.14 2.77 -7.08
CA GLY A 21 -7.76 2.30 -7.08
C GLY A 21 -7.48 0.98 -6.36
N ALA A 22 -7.10 -0.05 -7.11
CA ALA A 22 -6.48 -1.26 -6.55
C ALA A 22 -5.24 -0.86 -5.74
N ALA A 23 -5.41 -0.64 -4.42
CA ALA A 23 -4.29 -0.55 -3.51
C ALA A 23 -3.50 -1.86 -3.64
N SER A 24 -2.18 -1.76 -3.77
CA SER A 24 -1.34 -2.96 -3.88
C SER A 24 -1.66 -3.88 -2.71
N ALA A 25 -1.98 -5.15 -2.99
CA ALA A 25 -2.32 -6.14 -1.96
C ALA A 25 -1.23 -6.23 -0.88
N LEU A 26 0.02 -5.95 -1.25
CA LEU A 26 1.15 -5.78 -0.36
C LEU A 26 0.90 -4.70 0.70
N LEU A 27 0.56 -3.49 0.27
CA LEU A 27 0.36 -2.34 1.15
C LEU A 27 -0.94 -2.46 1.96
N GLU A 28 -1.95 -3.12 1.39
CA GLU A 28 -3.20 -3.39 2.10
C GLU A 28 -2.97 -4.31 3.31
N SER A 29 -2.06 -5.28 3.21
CA SER A 29 -1.70 -6.13 4.35
C SER A 29 -1.06 -5.35 5.51
N VAL A 30 -0.30 -4.30 5.19
CA VAL A 30 0.32 -3.41 6.19
C VAL A 30 -0.73 -2.52 6.85
N LYS A 31 -1.65 -1.98 6.05
CA LYS A 31 -2.76 -1.15 6.54
C LYS A 31 -3.67 -1.93 7.49
N GLN A 32 -3.99 -3.18 7.13
CA GLN A 32 -4.88 -4.04 7.92
C GLN A 32 -4.19 -4.60 9.18
N ASN A 33 -2.88 -4.76 9.16
CA ASN A 33 -2.12 -5.31 10.28
C ASN A 33 -0.88 -4.45 10.61
N PRO A 34 -0.99 -3.49 11.55
CA PRO A 34 0.13 -2.62 11.92
C PRO A 34 1.31 -3.37 12.52
N GLN A 35 1.11 -4.61 13.00
CA GLN A 35 2.19 -5.44 13.52
C GLN A 35 3.18 -5.84 12.42
N VAL A 36 2.75 -5.88 11.15
CA VAL A 36 3.63 -6.05 9.99
C VAL A 36 4.63 -4.89 9.90
N ALA A 37 4.13 -3.65 9.97
CA ALA A 37 4.98 -2.47 9.94
C ALA A 37 5.96 -2.46 11.12
N GLN A 38 5.49 -2.75 12.34
CA GLN A 38 6.33 -2.76 13.54
C GLN A 38 7.45 -3.80 13.47
N ASN A 39 7.16 -5.02 12.99
CA ASN A 39 8.19 -6.05 12.80
C ASN A 39 9.23 -5.63 11.77
N LEU A 40 8.79 -5.01 10.67
CA LEU A 40 9.71 -4.52 9.64
C LEU A 40 10.58 -3.38 10.20
N CYS A 41 10.00 -2.41 10.91
CA CYS A 41 10.75 -1.35 11.59
C CYS A 41 11.78 -1.91 12.58
N SER A 42 11.47 -2.98 13.32
CA SER A 42 12.42 -3.64 14.21
C SER A 42 13.61 -4.25 13.45
N GLN A 43 13.33 -4.98 12.36
CA GLN A 43 14.38 -5.55 11.51
C GLN A 43 15.28 -4.48 10.90
N LEU A 44 14.70 -3.40 10.38
CA LEU A 44 15.45 -2.30 9.78
C LEU A 44 16.31 -1.56 10.82
N ARG A 45 15.81 -1.36 12.05
CA ARG A 45 16.62 -0.80 13.14
C ARG A 45 17.81 -1.68 13.51
N ALA A 46 17.63 -3.00 13.51
CA ALA A 46 18.74 -3.93 13.75
C ALA A 46 19.82 -3.84 12.66
N LEU A 47 19.43 -3.59 11.41
CA LEU A 47 20.37 -3.34 10.32
C LEU A 47 21.07 -1.98 10.45
N ASN A 48 20.32 -0.92 10.79
CA ASN A 48 20.89 0.40 11.04
C ASN A 48 21.90 0.39 12.18
N ALA A 49 21.65 -0.37 13.25
CA ALA A 49 22.60 -0.56 14.35
C ALA A 49 23.93 -1.20 13.89
N GLN A 50 23.93 -1.89 12.75
CA GLN A 50 25.11 -2.48 12.12
C GLN A 50 25.71 -1.57 11.02
N GLY A 51 25.19 -0.34 10.86
CA GLY A 51 25.63 0.60 9.83
C GLY A 51 25.04 0.33 8.43
N VAL A 52 24.10 -0.62 8.30
CA VAL A 52 23.44 -0.92 7.03
C VAL A 52 22.24 -0.01 6.85
N ARG A 53 22.19 0.70 5.73
CA ARG A 53 21.05 1.56 5.36
C ARG A 53 19.85 0.72 4.94
N SER A 54 18.66 1.14 5.32
CA SER A 54 17.40 0.43 5.07
C SER A 54 17.02 0.42 3.59
N SER A 55 17.48 1.42 2.84
CA SER A 55 17.34 1.49 1.39
C SER A 55 18.48 0.78 0.62
N SER A 56 19.41 0.11 1.32
CA SER A 56 20.51 -0.59 0.64
C SER A 56 20.02 -1.85 -0.07
N PRO A 57 20.69 -2.28 -1.16
CA PRO A 57 20.35 -3.55 -1.83
C PRO A 57 20.36 -4.75 -0.88
N GLN A 58 21.26 -4.75 0.11
CA GLN A 58 21.33 -5.78 1.15
C GLN A 58 20.06 -5.80 2.00
N ALA A 59 19.64 -4.64 2.52
CA ALA A 59 18.43 -4.54 3.34
C ALA A 59 17.18 -4.92 2.53
N VAL A 60 17.05 -4.44 1.30
CA VAL A 60 15.93 -4.77 0.40
C VAL A 60 15.88 -6.28 0.11
N ALA A 61 17.02 -6.93 -0.14
CA ALA A 61 17.07 -8.37 -0.35
C ALA A 61 16.64 -9.16 0.91
N MET A 62 17.03 -8.71 2.11
CA MET A 62 16.60 -9.33 3.37
C MET A 62 15.09 -9.17 3.60
N VAL A 63 14.53 -8.00 3.30
CA VAL A 63 13.09 -7.76 3.39
C VAL A 63 12.33 -8.63 2.37
N ALA A 64 12.82 -8.70 1.13
CA ALA A 64 12.23 -9.55 0.09
C ALA A 64 12.15 -11.02 0.53
N GLN A 65 13.25 -11.55 1.08
CA GLN A 65 13.31 -12.92 1.60
C GLN A 65 12.39 -13.12 2.81
N SER A 66 12.46 -12.25 3.82
CA SER A 66 11.67 -12.40 5.06
C SER A 66 10.16 -12.26 4.85
N ARG A 67 9.75 -11.53 3.81
CA ARG A 67 8.34 -11.28 3.48
C ARG A 67 7.83 -12.13 2.32
N ASN A 68 8.70 -12.90 1.67
CA ASN A 68 8.39 -13.69 0.48
C ASN A 68 7.76 -12.82 -0.63
N VAL A 69 8.42 -11.72 -0.97
CA VAL A 69 7.99 -10.75 -2.01
C VAL A 69 9.13 -10.47 -2.98
N SER A 70 8.82 -9.83 -4.11
CA SER A 70 9.86 -9.40 -5.05
C SER A 70 10.78 -8.34 -4.42
N THR A 71 12.00 -8.17 -4.94
CA THR A 71 12.90 -7.10 -4.49
C THR A 71 12.29 -5.72 -4.71
N GLN A 72 11.55 -5.54 -5.81
CA GLN A 72 10.87 -4.28 -6.12
C GLN A 72 9.73 -3.99 -5.14
N ASP A 73 8.94 -5.00 -4.78
CA ASP A 73 7.92 -4.88 -3.74
C ASP A 73 8.54 -4.61 -2.37
N ALA A 74 9.67 -5.23 -2.06
CA ALA A 74 10.38 -5.01 -0.81
C ALA A 74 10.91 -3.56 -0.70
N GLU A 75 11.38 -2.97 -1.79
CA GLU A 75 11.82 -1.57 -1.84
C GLU A 75 10.64 -0.60 -1.60
N VAL A 76 9.51 -0.84 -2.28
CA VAL A 76 8.27 -0.05 -2.09
C VAL A 76 7.76 -0.19 -0.66
N LEU A 77 7.69 -1.42 -0.14
CA LEU A 77 7.25 -1.72 1.22
C LEU A 77 8.15 -1.03 2.26
N THR A 78 9.47 -1.11 2.06
CA THR A 78 10.45 -0.48 2.96
C THR A 78 10.25 1.03 2.99
N THR A 79 10.15 1.67 1.82
CA THR A 79 9.92 3.13 1.71
C THR A 79 8.62 3.54 2.38
N TYR A 80 7.54 2.80 2.13
CA TYR A 80 6.22 3.07 2.71
C TYR A 80 6.23 2.94 4.24
N VAL A 81 6.80 1.85 4.75
CA VAL A 81 6.81 1.57 6.19
C VAL A 81 7.71 2.54 6.95
N VAL A 82 8.90 2.84 6.43
CA VAL A 82 9.81 3.83 7.04
C VAL A 82 9.14 5.21 7.09
N GLY A 83 8.55 5.65 5.98
CA GLY A 83 7.93 6.97 5.91
C GLY A 83 6.72 7.15 6.83
N LEU A 84 5.98 6.08 7.12
CA LEU A 84 4.73 6.16 7.89
C LEU A 84 4.83 5.68 9.34
N TYR A 85 5.71 4.72 9.64
CA TYR A 85 5.69 4.03 10.94
C TYR A 85 6.99 4.13 11.74
N CYS A 86 8.13 4.39 11.09
CA CYS A 86 9.43 4.49 11.78
C CYS A 86 10.39 5.47 11.07
N PRO A 87 10.12 6.78 11.17
CA PRO A 87 10.93 7.80 10.50
C PRO A 87 12.34 7.95 11.09
N ASP A 88 12.64 7.29 12.22
CA ASP A 88 13.97 7.19 12.82
C ASP A 88 14.91 6.23 12.07
N VAL A 89 14.35 5.34 11.25
CA VAL A 89 15.10 4.37 10.43
C VAL A 89 15.76 5.05 9.23
N ARG A 90 17.05 4.74 8.97
CA ARG A 90 17.92 5.39 7.97
C ARG A 90 18.41 4.48 6.85
#